data_AF-A0A7R9J8P3-F1
#
_entry.id   AF-A0A7R9J8P3-F1
#
_cell.length_a   1.000
_cell.length_b   1.000
_cell.length_c   1.000
_cell.angle_alpha   90.00
_cell.angle_beta   90.00
_cell.angle_gamma   90.00
#
_symmetry.space_group_name_H-M   'P 1'
#
loop_
_entity.id
_entity.type
_entity.pdbx_description
1 polymer ?
#
loop_
_entity_poly.entity_id
_entity_poly.type
_entity_poly.pdbx_seq_one_letter_code
_entity_poly.pdbx_strand_id
1 'polypeptide(L)'
;MVIGDGFTDPLTILNYSDLVYELGLVDNNTWAQMKTAEDDGRKNIANKNYSEAFNGFSDSLGIFEYASFVSEYNVLYFGDEESGGDYEEFLQSDTVRQAIHVGDQTYSDESDTVYAELLGEFMVSVKPWVEELLDSGYRVVFYNGQMDVICGYPLLVKLFQSLDFNSAQEYATASRNLWEVNRLIAGYTKSAGNFTEILVRNAGHFVPTDQPEFAFDLIYKAVRDLFPKDD
;
A
#
# COMPACT_ATOMS: atom_id res chain seq x y z
N MET A 1 9.80 -11.53 -4.62
CA MET A 1 8.68 -11.03 -3.80
C MET A 1 8.00 -9.91 -4.57
N VAL A 2 6.66 -9.87 -4.61
CA VAL A 2 5.89 -8.78 -5.23
C VAL A 2 4.90 -8.27 -4.19
N ILE A 3 4.96 -6.98 -3.87
CA ILE A 3 4.18 -6.34 -2.81
C ILE A 3 3.34 -5.23 -3.46
N GLY A 4 2.03 -5.33 -3.35
CA GLY A 4 1.09 -4.28 -3.76
C GLY A 4 0.70 -3.43 -2.58
N ASP A 5 0.78 -2.11 -2.71
CA ASP A 5 0.16 -1.17 -1.78
C ASP A 5 0.47 -1.48 -0.31
N GLY A 6 1.76 -1.81 -0.06
CA GLY A 6 2.17 -2.49 1.17
C GLY A 6 2.62 -1.57 2.31
N PHE A 7 1.95 -1.67 3.45
CA PHE A 7 2.34 -1.00 4.69
C PHE A 7 3.59 -1.63 5.31
N THR A 8 4.77 -1.08 5.00
CA THR A 8 6.08 -1.74 5.27
C THR A 8 6.92 -1.02 6.32
N ASP A 9 6.85 0.31 6.35
CA ASP A 9 7.63 1.12 7.28
C ASP A 9 6.76 2.26 7.83
N PRO A 10 6.07 2.02 8.96
CA PRO A 10 5.08 2.96 9.49
C PRO A 10 5.64 4.37 9.73
N LEU A 11 6.93 4.49 10.07
CA LEU A 11 7.57 5.78 10.32
C LEU A 11 7.66 6.66 9.07
N THR A 12 7.95 6.07 7.91
CA THR A 12 8.05 6.81 6.64
C THR A 12 6.67 7.01 6.00
N ILE A 13 5.76 6.07 6.21
CA ILE A 13 4.41 6.09 5.62
C ILE A 13 3.49 7.05 6.36
N LEU A 14 3.56 7.13 7.70
CA LEU A 14 2.70 7.99 8.51
C LEU A 14 2.99 9.47 8.22
N ASN A 15 2.45 9.99 7.12
CA ASN A 15 2.49 11.38 6.65
C ASN A 15 1.36 11.64 5.63
N TYR A 16 0.16 11.14 5.95
CA TYR A 16 -1.03 11.20 5.11
C TYR A 16 -1.51 12.64 4.91
N SER A 17 -1.36 13.50 5.92
CA SER A 17 -1.80 14.88 5.91
C SER A 17 -1.24 15.62 4.70
N ASP A 18 0.07 15.48 4.44
CA ASP A 18 0.74 16.13 3.32
C ASP A 18 0.20 15.60 1.98
N LEU A 19 0.02 14.28 1.86
CA LEU A 19 -0.51 13.63 0.66
C LEU A 19 -1.90 14.17 0.31
N VAL A 20 -2.86 14.10 1.24
CA VAL A 20 -4.26 14.46 0.95
C VAL A 20 -4.44 15.97 0.82
N TYR A 21 -3.58 16.77 1.46
CA TYR A 21 -3.55 18.22 1.29
C TYR A 21 -3.03 18.61 -0.09
N GLU A 22 -1.95 17.98 -0.57
CA GLU A 22 -1.41 18.24 -1.92
C GLU A 22 -2.38 17.80 -3.03
N LEU A 23 -3.22 16.80 -2.77
CA LEU A 23 -4.32 16.39 -3.64
C LEU A 23 -5.55 17.31 -3.56
N GLY A 24 -5.56 18.26 -2.63
CA GLY A 24 -6.66 19.22 -2.44
C GLY A 24 -7.92 18.61 -1.80
N LEU A 25 -7.79 17.49 -1.10
CA LEU A 25 -8.91 16.76 -0.48
C LEU A 25 -9.26 17.30 0.91
N VAL A 26 -8.35 18.04 1.55
CA VAL A 26 -8.54 18.63 2.87
C VAL A 26 -8.06 20.08 2.92
N ASP A 27 -8.61 20.87 3.85
CA ASP A 27 -8.17 22.24 4.09
C ASP A 27 -7.02 22.31 5.12
N ASN A 28 -6.52 23.52 5.39
CA ASN A 28 -5.45 23.74 6.36
C ASN A 28 -5.81 23.31 7.80
N ASN A 29 -7.09 23.39 8.18
CA ASN A 29 -7.52 23.07 9.54
C ASN A 29 -7.54 21.55 9.75
N THR A 30 -8.06 20.81 8.78
CA THR A 30 -8.04 19.35 8.78
C THR A 30 -6.61 18.83 8.67
N TRP A 31 -5.79 19.40 7.77
CA TRP A 31 -4.36 19.07 7.68
C TRP A 31 -3.65 19.20 9.03
N ALA A 32 -3.88 20.29 9.77
CA ALA A 32 -3.23 20.50 11.07
C ALA A 32 -3.66 19.47 12.13
N GLN A 33 -4.92 19.04 12.11
CA GLN A 33 -5.44 18.00 13.01
C GLN A 33 -4.81 16.65 12.70
N MET A 34 -4.81 16.25 11.42
CA MET A 34 -4.13 15.03 10.97
C MET A 34 -2.64 15.05 11.34
N LYS A 35 -1.96 16.17 11.08
CA LYS A 35 -0.52 16.30 11.37
C LYS A 35 -0.19 16.08 12.84
N THR A 36 -1.07 16.56 13.73
CA THR A 36 -0.93 16.36 15.18
C THR A 36 -1.04 14.88 15.55
N ALA A 37 -2.04 14.17 15.03
CA ALA A 37 -2.21 12.73 15.26
C ALA A 37 -1.00 11.94 14.75
N GLU A 38 -0.50 12.28 13.57
CA GLU A 38 0.68 11.63 13.00
C GLU A 38 1.96 11.90 13.80
N ASP A 39 2.17 13.14 14.28
CA ASP A 39 3.33 13.48 15.11
C ASP A 39 3.33 12.68 16.42
N ASP A 40 2.16 12.51 17.04
CA ASP A 40 1.99 11.66 18.21
C ASP A 40 2.24 10.18 17.88
N GLY A 41 1.77 9.68 16.73
CA GLY A 41 2.08 8.35 16.23
C GLY A 41 3.58 8.13 16.03
N ARG A 42 4.26 9.01 15.28
CA ARG A 42 5.71 8.98 15.04
C ARG A 42 6.51 9.01 16.34
N LYS A 43 6.08 9.82 17.31
CA LYS A 43 6.69 9.88 18.66
C LYS A 43 6.55 8.55 19.40
N ASN A 44 5.39 7.89 19.32
CA ASN A 44 5.19 6.58 19.94
C ASN A 44 6.00 5.47 19.25
N ILE A 45 6.13 5.49 17.92
CA ILE A 45 7.05 4.60 17.18
C ILE A 45 8.47 4.75 17.71
N ALA A 46 8.96 5.99 17.84
CA ALA A 46 10.31 6.28 18.35
C ALA A 46 10.54 5.74 19.77
N ASN A 47 9.48 5.71 20.59
CA ASN A 47 9.51 5.15 21.95
C ASN A 47 9.21 3.64 22.01
N LYS A 48 8.95 2.99 20.86
CA LYS A 48 8.54 1.57 20.76
C LYS A 48 7.20 1.26 21.44
N ASN A 49 6.34 2.26 21.58
CA ASN A 49 4.98 2.12 22.05
C ASN A 49 4.05 1.86 20.86
N TYR A 50 4.15 0.67 20.26
CA TYR A 50 3.55 0.40 18.94
C TYR A 50 2.01 0.40 18.96
N SER A 51 1.39 -0.11 20.03
CA SER A 51 -0.06 -0.07 20.19
C SER A 51 -0.58 1.36 20.33
N GLU A 52 0.13 2.23 21.05
CA GLU A 52 -0.22 3.65 21.12
C GLU A 52 0.09 4.40 19.82
N ALA A 53 1.14 4.00 19.10
CA ALA A 53 1.47 4.57 17.79
C ALA A 53 0.36 4.31 16.77
N PHE A 54 -0.33 3.18 16.88
CA PHE A 54 -1.45 2.84 15.99
C PHE A 54 -2.56 3.90 16.04
N ASN A 55 -2.81 4.51 17.20
CA ASN A 55 -3.79 5.59 17.31
C ASN A 55 -3.44 6.76 16.39
N GLY A 56 -2.16 7.11 16.23
CA GLY A 56 -1.77 8.19 15.31
C GLY A 56 -2.04 7.86 13.83
N PHE A 57 -1.96 6.59 13.45
CA PHE A 57 -2.36 6.11 12.13
C PHE A 57 -3.88 6.16 11.97
N SER A 58 -4.61 5.54 12.90
CA SER A 58 -6.08 5.42 12.86
C SER A 58 -6.78 6.79 12.95
N ASP A 59 -6.32 7.67 13.84
CA ASP A 59 -6.89 9.00 14.02
C ASP A 59 -6.65 9.88 12.79
N SER A 60 -5.45 9.81 12.18
CA SER A 60 -5.14 10.63 10.99
C SER A 60 -6.06 10.28 9.81
N LEU A 61 -6.19 8.98 9.50
CA LEU A 61 -7.07 8.51 8.42
C LEU A 61 -8.55 8.77 8.75
N GLY A 62 -8.99 8.50 9.98
CA GLY A 62 -10.36 8.80 10.40
C GLY A 62 -10.73 10.29 10.33
N ILE A 63 -9.79 11.19 10.65
CA ILE A 63 -9.98 12.65 10.46
C ILE A 63 -10.15 12.98 8.96
N PHE A 64 -9.32 12.38 8.11
CA PHE A 64 -9.40 12.57 6.65
C PHE A 64 -10.74 12.12 6.09
N GLU A 65 -11.16 10.88 6.38
CA GLU A 65 -12.40 10.32 5.85
C GLU A 65 -13.62 11.10 6.34
N TYR A 66 -13.65 11.47 7.63
CA TYR A 66 -14.73 12.27 8.19
C TYR A 66 -14.85 13.66 7.55
N ALA A 67 -13.72 14.30 7.25
CA ALA A 67 -13.71 15.65 6.70
C ALA A 67 -13.98 15.69 5.18
N SER A 68 -13.49 14.69 4.44
CA SER A 68 -13.51 14.67 2.97
C SER A 68 -14.63 13.81 2.39
N PHE A 69 -15.13 12.83 3.14
CA PHE A 69 -16.00 11.74 2.68
C PHE A 69 -15.37 10.83 1.61
N VAL A 70 -14.08 11.01 1.32
CA VAL A 70 -13.34 10.24 0.32
C VAL A 70 -12.77 8.98 0.95
N SER A 71 -12.82 7.86 0.23
CA SER A 71 -12.25 6.58 0.67
C SER A 71 -10.73 6.65 0.80
N GLU A 72 -10.17 6.07 1.86
CA GLU A 72 -8.73 5.89 2.00
C GLU A 72 -8.12 4.89 0.99
N TYR A 73 -8.95 4.02 0.40
CA TYR A 73 -8.50 3.04 -0.59
C TYR A 73 -8.44 3.59 -2.01
N ASN A 74 -9.23 4.61 -2.34
CA ASN A 74 -9.22 5.22 -3.65
C ASN A 74 -9.84 6.63 -3.62
N VAL A 75 -9.05 7.64 -4.00
CA VAL A 75 -9.49 9.05 -3.99
C VAL A 75 -10.65 9.37 -4.94
N LEU A 76 -11.04 8.44 -5.81
CA LEU A 76 -12.17 8.59 -6.73
C LEU A 76 -13.51 8.14 -6.14
N TYR A 77 -13.49 7.43 -5.00
CA TYR A 77 -14.67 6.87 -4.36
C TYR A 77 -15.02 7.61 -3.07
N PHE A 78 -16.30 7.59 -2.72
CA PHE A 78 -16.84 8.22 -1.52
C PHE A 78 -17.41 7.16 -0.57
N GLY A 79 -17.02 7.23 0.70
CA GLY A 79 -17.39 6.24 1.72
C GLY A 79 -16.87 4.83 1.41
N ASP A 80 -17.48 3.85 2.08
CA ASP A 80 -17.15 2.43 1.96
C ASP A 80 -17.83 1.85 0.71
N GLU A 81 -17.39 2.23 -0.49
CA GLU A 81 -17.75 1.44 -1.68
C GLU A 81 -17.20 0.02 -1.47
N GLU A 82 -18.10 -0.91 -1.14
CA GLU A 82 -17.75 -2.31 -0.86
C GLU A 82 -16.98 -2.92 -2.03
N SER A 83 -15.67 -3.07 -1.85
CA SER A 83 -14.85 -3.91 -2.71
C SER A 83 -15.23 -5.37 -2.43
N GLY A 84 -16.04 -5.98 -3.29
CA GLY A 84 -16.37 -7.41 -3.16
C GLY A 84 -17.74 -7.81 -3.72
N GLY A 85 -18.69 -6.87 -3.80
CA GLY A 85 -20.05 -7.16 -4.27
C GLY A 85 -20.65 -8.37 -3.55
N ASP A 86 -21.28 -9.27 -4.32
CA ASP A 86 -21.96 -10.46 -3.76
C ASP A 86 -20.98 -11.61 -3.39
N TYR A 87 -19.68 -11.34 -3.19
CA TYR A 87 -18.67 -12.39 -2.94
C TYR A 87 -18.94 -13.18 -1.66
N GLU A 88 -19.28 -12.51 -0.56
CA GLU A 88 -19.64 -13.18 0.69
C GLU A 88 -20.88 -14.07 0.48
N GLU A 89 -21.94 -13.54 -0.15
CA GLU A 89 -23.15 -14.32 -0.45
C GLU A 89 -22.83 -15.55 -1.32
N PHE A 90 -21.99 -15.38 -2.35
CA PHE A 90 -21.56 -16.46 -3.22
C PHE A 90 -20.83 -17.56 -2.43
N LEU A 91 -19.84 -17.18 -1.62
CA LEU A 91 -19.06 -18.12 -0.80
C LEU A 91 -19.93 -18.86 0.22
N GLN A 92 -20.95 -18.20 0.75
CA GLN A 92 -21.84 -18.77 1.76
C GLN A 92 -22.93 -19.68 1.18
N SER A 93 -23.07 -19.77 -0.14
CA SER A 93 -24.04 -20.68 -0.75
C SER A 93 -23.70 -22.17 -0.49
N ASP A 94 -24.72 -22.99 -0.24
CA ASP A 94 -24.55 -24.44 0.02
C ASP A 94 -23.72 -25.14 -1.06
N THR A 95 -23.95 -24.76 -2.32
CA THR A 95 -23.25 -25.36 -3.48
C THR A 95 -21.75 -25.04 -3.44
N VAL A 96 -21.39 -23.78 -3.18
CA VAL A 96 -19.98 -23.37 -3.12
C VAL A 96 -19.31 -23.99 -1.90
N ARG A 97 -19.93 -23.90 -0.72
CA ARG A 97 -19.40 -24.47 0.52
C ARG A 97 -19.15 -25.97 0.43
N GLN A 98 -20.07 -26.72 -0.19
CA GLN A 98 -19.88 -28.14 -0.46
C GLN A 98 -18.72 -28.40 -1.43
N ALA A 99 -18.61 -27.59 -2.49
CA ALA A 99 -17.57 -27.73 -3.50
C ALA A 99 -16.15 -27.45 -2.98
N ILE A 100 -16.01 -26.51 -2.04
CA ILE A 100 -14.71 -26.17 -1.40
C ILE A 100 -14.46 -26.91 -0.07
N HIS A 101 -15.39 -27.78 0.34
CA HIS A 101 -15.26 -28.66 1.51
C HIS A 101 -15.05 -27.96 2.86
N VAL A 102 -15.67 -26.79 3.08
CA VAL A 102 -15.53 -26.01 4.34
C VAL A 102 -16.49 -26.43 5.46
N GLY A 103 -17.44 -27.33 5.17
CA GLY A 103 -18.40 -27.82 6.17
C GLY A 103 -19.29 -26.70 6.71
N ASP A 104 -19.37 -26.55 8.03
CA ASP A 104 -20.23 -25.57 8.73
C ASP A 104 -19.46 -24.32 9.20
N GLN A 105 -18.22 -24.09 8.74
CA GLN A 105 -17.42 -22.93 9.16
C GLN A 105 -18.02 -21.61 8.65
N THR A 106 -18.16 -20.60 9.50
CA THR A 106 -18.59 -19.26 9.10
C THR A 106 -17.46 -18.54 8.39
N TYR A 107 -17.74 -18.00 7.19
CA TYR A 107 -16.83 -17.09 6.51
C TYR A 107 -16.88 -15.69 7.15
N SER A 108 -15.74 -15.00 7.18
CA SER A 108 -15.59 -13.60 7.55
C SER A 108 -14.39 -13.05 6.77
N ASP A 109 -14.53 -11.88 6.16
CA ASP A 109 -13.44 -11.22 5.43
C ASP A 109 -12.32 -10.77 6.39
N GLU A 110 -12.68 -10.42 7.62
CA GLU A 110 -11.75 -9.96 8.65
C GLU A 110 -12.00 -10.63 10.00
N SER A 111 -11.06 -10.49 10.94
CA SER A 111 -11.19 -11.01 12.29
C SER A 111 -10.69 -9.99 13.32
N ASP A 112 -11.61 -9.36 14.04
CA ASP A 112 -11.31 -8.46 15.17
C ASP A 112 -10.35 -9.06 16.19
N THR A 113 -10.45 -10.37 16.45
CA THR A 113 -9.57 -11.07 17.40
C THR A 113 -8.12 -11.05 16.91
N VAL A 114 -7.87 -11.52 15.68
CA VAL A 114 -6.54 -11.46 15.05
C VAL A 114 -6.02 -10.02 14.99
N TYR A 115 -6.87 -9.06 14.63
CA TYR A 115 -6.51 -7.65 14.58
C TYR A 115 -6.03 -7.13 15.94
N ALA A 116 -6.80 -7.39 17.00
CA ALA A 116 -6.45 -6.97 18.36
C ALA A 116 -5.15 -7.62 18.87
N GLU A 117 -4.93 -8.90 18.57
CA GLU A 117 -3.71 -9.63 18.97
C GLU A 117 -2.46 -9.13 18.24
N LEU A 118 -2.60 -8.63 16.99
CA LEU A 118 -1.49 -8.12 16.18
C LEU A 118 -1.28 -6.60 16.28
N LEU A 119 -2.11 -5.89 17.05
CA LEU A 119 -2.03 -4.43 17.17
C LEU A 119 -0.66 -3.94 17.65
N GLY A 120 0.01 -4.72 18.51
CA GLY A 120 1.36 -4.43 19.00
C GLY A 120 2.46 -4.58 17.95
N GLU A 121 2.18 -5.25 16.82
CA GLU A 121 3.11 -5.44 15.71
C GLU A 121 2.82 -4.50 14.54
N PHE A 122 1.60 -3.95 14.43
CA PHE A 122 1.16 -3.13 13.30
C PHE A 122 2.10 -1.96 12.98
N MET A 123 2.59 -1.27 14.01
CA MET A 123 3.45 -0.10 13.86
C MET A 123 4.96 -0.43 13.91
N VAL A 124 5.32 -1.71 13.85
CA VAL A 124 6.71 -2.16 13.78
C VAL A 124 7.19 -2.11 12.32
N SER A 125 8.34 -1.49 12.08
CA SER A 125 8.94 -1.46 10.74
C SER A 125 9.44 -2.84 10.33
N VAL A 126 9.06 -3.26 9.12
CA VAL A 126 9.61 -4.46 8.47
C VAL A 126 10.61 -4.11 7.37
N LYS A 127 10.97 -2.82 7.23
CA LYS A 127 11.99 -2.33 6.29
C LYS A 127 13.30 -3.13 6.32
N PRO A 128 13.89 -3.48 7.50
CA PRO A 128 15.14 -4.22 7.54
C PRO A 128 15.08 -5.60 6.85
N TRP A 129 13.90 -6.23 6.81
CA TRP A 129 13.72 -7.49 6.11
C TRP A 129 13.68 -7.32 4.59
N VAL A 130 13.18 -6.19 4.10
CA VAL A 130 13.25 -5.84 2.68
C VAL A 130 14.69 -5.61 2.25
N GLU A 131 15.46 -4.88 3.05
CA GLU A 131 16.89 -4.62 2.84
C GLU A 131 17.70 -5.93 2.81
N GLU A 132 17.49 -6.81 3.79
CA GLU A 132 18.13 -8.14 3.86
C GLU A 132 17.83 -9.00 2.63
N LEU A 133 16.58 -8.99 2.16
CA LEU A 133 16.19 -9.75 0.96
C LEU A 133 16.90 -9.22 -0.29
N LEU A 134 16.96 -7.89 -0.45
CA LEU A 134 17.64 -7.27 -1.57
C LEU A 134 19.14 -7.59 -1.59
N ASP A 135 19.80 -7.51 -0.43
CA ASP A 135 21.23 -7.80 -0.29
C ASP A 135 21.55 -9.30 -0.41
N SER A 136 20.62 -10.16 -0.03
CA SER A 136 20.69 -11.60 -0.28
C SER A 136 20.46 -12.00 -1.75
N GLY A 137 20.25 -11.02 -2.64
CA GLY A 137 20.07 -11.27 -4.07
C GLY A 137 18.64 -11.63 -4.47
N TYR A 138 17.66 -11.52 -3.55
CA TYR A 138 16.26 -11.72 -3.91
C TYR A 138 15.71 -10.48 -4.61
N ARG A 139 14.95 -10.73 -5.68
CA ARG A 139 14.18 -9.69 -6.34
C ARG A 139 12.98 -9.27 -5.51
N VAL A 140 12.86 -7.98 -5.29
CA VAL A 140 11.73 -7.35 -4.60
C VAL A 140 11.10 -6.32 -5.51
N VAL A 141 9.81 -6.48 -5.76
CA VAL A 141 9.00 -5.56 -6.56
C VAL A 141 7.94 -4.94 -5.67
N PHE A 142 7.89 -3.62 -5.61
CA PHE A 142 6.76 -2.89 -5.07
C PHE A 142 5.93 -2.32 -6.20
N TYR A 143 4.62 -2.47 -6.12
CA TYR A 143 3.69 -1.74 -6.97
C TYR A 143 2.66 -1.02 -6.12
N ASN A 144 2.20 0.14 -6.60
CA ASN A 144 1.19 0.93 -5.91
C ASN A 144 0.20 1.54 -6.89
N GLY A 145 -1.06 1.59 -6.48
CA GLY A 145 -2.08 2.40 -7.12
C GLY A 145 -1.80 3.88 -6.98
N GLN A 146 -1.97 4.62 -8.06
CA GLN A 146 -1.85 6.09 -8.07
C GLN A 146 -2.89 6.80 -7.18
N MET A 147 -4.04 6.18 -6.96
CA MET A 147 -5.20 6.75 -6.27
C MET A 147 -5.32 6.27 -4.82
N ASP A 148 -4.38 5.45 -4.32
CA ASP A 148 -4.36 4.97 -2.94
C ASP A 148 -3.94 6.09 -1.97
N VAL A 149 -4.60 6.17 -0.81
CA VAL A 149 -4.24 7.06 0.30
C VAL A 149 -3.57 6.28 1.43
N ILE A 150 -4.19 5.17 1.89
CA ILE A 150 -3.70 4.40 3.05
C ILE A 150 -2.28 3.86 2.84
N CYS A 151 -1.92 3.50 1.60
CA CYS A 151 -0.55 3.16 1.21
C CYS A 151 -0.10 3.98 -0.02
N GLY A 152 -0.39 5.28 -0.01
CA GLY A 152 -0.20 6.16 -1.15
C GLY A 152 1.24 6.19 -1.70
N TYR A 153 1.35 6.21 -3.03
CA TYR A 153 2.63 6.10 -3.74
C TYR A 153 3.70 7.11 -3.28
N PRO A 154 3.42 8.42 -3.07
CA PRO A 154 4.44 9.35 -2.58
C PRO A 154 4.99 9.01 -1.19
N LEU A 155 4.20 8.32 -0.36
CA LEU A 155 4.62 7.86 0.97
C LEU A 155 5.58 6.67 0.83
N LEU A 156 5.26 5.71 -0.05
CA LEU A 156 6.14 4.58 -0.31
C LEU A 156 7.43 5.00 -1.05
N VAL A 157 7.40 6.04 -1.89
CA VAL A 157 8.64 6.59 -2.47
C VAL A 157 9.60 7.09 -1.38
N LYS A 158 9.09 7.69 -0.29
CA LYS A 158 9.93 8.09 0.86
C LYS A 158 10.55 6.86 1.53
N LEU A 159 9.79 5.78 1.70
CA LEU A 159 10.31 4.49 2.16
C LEU A 159 11.42 4.00 1.22
N PHE A 160 11.16 3.92 -0.09
CA PHE A 160 12.11 3.37 -1.05
C PHE A 160 13.42 4.16 -1.11
N GLN A 161 13.35 5.48 -1.00
CA GLN A 161 14.53 6.35 -0.90
C GLN A 161 15.33 6.15 0.40
N SER A 162 14.70 5.59 1.44
CA SER A 162 15.31 5.32 2.74
C SER A 162 15.82 3.89 2.91
N LEU A 163 15.66 3.02 1.90
CA LEU A 163 16.17 1.65 1.91
C LEU A 163 17.70 1.67 1.85
N ASP A 164 18.34 0.96 2.78
CA ASP A 164 19.77 0.72 2.79
C ASP A 164 20.08 -0.66 2.21
N PHE A 165 20.48 -0.70 0.94
CA PHE A 165 20.82 -1.92 0.21
C PHE A 165 21.91 -1.63 -0.82
N ASN A 166 22.54 -2.68 -1.35
CA ASN A 166 23.71 -2.59 -2.24
C ASN A 166 23.54 -1.64 -3.44
N SER A 167 22.33 -1.52 -4.01
CA SER A 167 22.01 -0.65 -5.15
C SER A 167 21.23 0.62 -4.75
N ALA A 168 21.23 1.03 -3.47
CA ALA A 168 20.49 2.22 -3.01
C ALA A 168 20.92 3.52 -3.69
N GLN A 169 22.23 3.71 -3.89
CA GLN A 169 22.74 4.91 -4.57
C GLN A 169 22.41 4.93 -6.06
N GLU A 170 22.43 3.76 -6.71
CA GLU A 170 21.98 3.58 -8.09
C GLU A 170 20.49 3.93 -8.18
N TYR A 171 19.67 3.36 -7.29
CA TYR A 171 18.24 3.66 -7.18
C TYR A 171 17.96 5.15 -7.00
N ALA A 172 18.70 5.85 -6.13
CA ALA A 172 18.50 7.27 -5.88
C ALA A 172 18.61 8.11 -7.16
N THR A 173 19.45 7.69 -8.10
CA THR A 173 19.72 8.41 -9.37
C THR A 173 19.08 7.78 -10.60
N ALA A 174 18.52 6.57 -10.49
CA ALA A 174 17.87 5.87 -11.57
C ALA A 174 16.69 6.68 -12.15
N SER A 175 16.52 6.56 -13.47
CA SER A 175 15.46 7.22 -14.21
C SER A 175 14.16 6.44 -14.11
N ARG A 176 13.07 7.18 -14.20
CA ARG A 176 11.74 6.59 -14.28
C ARG A 176 11.41 6.26 -15.73
N ASN A 177 11.05 5.02 -15.98
CA ASN A 177 10.72 4.50 -17.30
C ASN A 177 9.19 4.46 -17.49
N LEU A 178 8.74 4.78 -18.71
CA LEU A 178 7.33 4.66 -19.10
C LEU A 178 6.98 3.19 -19.26
N TRP A 179 5.88 2.75 -18.65
CA TRP A 179 5.33 1.41 -18.83
C TRP A 179 3.99 1.48 -19.56
N GLU A 180 3.93 0.83 -20.72
CA GLU A 180 2.76 0.76 -21.57
C GLU A 180 2.21 -0.67 -21.69
N VAL A 181 0.89 -0.78 -21.74
CA VAL A 181 0.14 -2.01 -22.03
C VAL A 181 -0.84 -1.68 -23.13
N ASN A 182 -0.76 -2.40 -24.26
CA ASN A 182 -1.65 -2.19 -25.41
C ASN A 182 -1.77 -0.72 -25.87
N ARG A 183 -0.63 0.00 -25.88
CA ARG A 183 -0.51 1.43 -26.26
C ARG A 183 -1.21 2.40 -25.30
N LEU A 184 -1.62 1.92 -24.12
CA LEU A 184 -2.06 2.75 -23.01
C LEU A 184 -0.92 2.90 -22.02
N ILE A 185 -0.77 4.10 -21.46
CA ILE A 185 0.18 4.34 -20.37
C ILE A 185 -0.39 3.72 -19.10
N ALA A 186 0.07 2.50 -18.80
CA ALA A 186 -0.30 1.74 -17.61
C ALA A 186 0.35 2.32 -16.35
N GLY A 187 1.55 2.89 -16.51
CA GLY A 187 2.20 3.63 -15.45
C GLY A 187 3.68 3.80 -15.68
N TYR A 188 4.44 3.65 -14.60
CA TYR A 188 5.85 3.99 -14.60
C TYR A 188 6.63 3.06 -13.69
N THR A 189 7.84 2.73 -14.10
CA THR A 189 8.71 1.80 -13.38
C THR A 189 10.06 2.44 -13.12
N LYS A 190 10.69 2.13 -12.00
CA LYS A 190 12.08 2.51 -11.73
C LYS A 190 12.76 1.35 -11.03
N SER A 191 13.93 0.96 -11.53
CA SER A 191 14.63 -0.24 -11.07
C SER A 191 16.10 0.09 -10.80
N ALA A 192 16.69 -0.60 -9.82
CA ALA A 192 18.13 -0.62 -9.58
C ALA A 192 18.50 -1.93 -8.89
N GLY A 193 19.52 -2.61 -9.40
CA GLY A 193 19.88 -3.97 -8.96
C GLY A 193 18.68 -4.94 -8.96
N ASN A 194 18.29 -5.41 -7.77
CA ASN A 194 17.19 -6.36 -7.55
C ASN A 194 15.88 -5.70 -7.07
N PHE A 195 15.85 -4.37 -6.98
CA PHE A 195 14.68 -3.61 -6.57
C PHE A 195 13.97 -2.99 -7.77
N THR A 196 12.64 -3.06 -7.79
CA THR A 196 11.79 -2.37 -8.77
C THR A 196 10.59 -1.72 -8.06
N GLU A 197 10.42 -0.42 -8.23
CA GLU A 197 9.17 0.29 -7.89
C GLU A 197 8.29 0.46 -9.14
N ILE A 198 6.97 0.37 -8.96
CA ILE A 198 5.99 0.49 -10.04
C ILE A 198 4.81 1.35 -9.56
N LEU A 199 4.55 2.47 -10.25
CA LEU A 199 3.28 3.18 -10.12
C LEU A 199 2.30 2.65 -11.16
N VAL A 200 1.11 2.24 -10.73
CA VAL A 200 0.00 1.85 -11.59
C VAL A 200 -1.01 2.99 -11.66
N ARG A 201 -1.25 3.53 -12.85
CA ARG A 201 -2.15 4.67 -13.03
C ARG A 201 -3.61 4.25 -12.92
N ASN A 202 -4.44 5.18 -12.46
CA ASN A 202 -5.89 5.01 -12.37
C ASN A 202 -6.31 3.77 -11.55
N ALA A 203 -5.53 3.42 -10.53
CA ALA A 203 -5.81 2.36 -9.59
C ALA A 203 -5.64 2.90 -8.17
N GLY A 204 -6.50 2.50 -7.23
CA GLY A 204 -6.34 2.67 -5.80
C GLY A 204 -5.62 1.47 -5.17
N HIS A 205 -5.91 1.21 -3.91
CA HIS A 205 -5.28 0.19 -3.07
C HIS A 205 -5.39 -1.23 -3.67
N PHE A 206 -6.55 -1.55 -4.24
CA PHE A 206 -6.79 -2.84 -4.90
C PHE A 206 -6.50 -2.75 -6.40
N VAL A 207 -5.23 -2.60 -6.75
CA VAL A 207 -4.79 -2.47 -8.16
C VAL A 207 -5.39 -3.50 -9.12
N PRO A 208 -5.48 -4.81 -8.79
CA PRO A 208 -6.09 -5.79 -9.71
C PRO A 208 -7.59 -5.58 -9.94
N THR A 209 -8.30 -4.98 -8.99
CA THR A 209 -9.72 -4.65 -9.10
C THR A 209 -9.92 -3.48 -10.06
N ASP A 210 -9.13 -2.41 -9.89
CA ASP A 210 -9.29 -1.18 -10.67
C ASP A 210 -8.68 -1.27 -12.08
N GLN A 211 -7.55 -1.97 -12.23
CA GLN A 211 -6.80 -2.10 -13.48
C GLN A 211 -6.37 -3.55 -13.74
N PRO A 212 -7.32 -4.49 -13.96
CA PRO A 212 -7.02 -5.93 -14.09
C PRO A 212 -6.04 -6.26 -15.23
N GLU A 213 -6.16 -5.55 -16.36
CA GLU A 213 -5.28 -5.75 -17.51
C GLU A 213 -3.83 -5.31 -17.22
N PHE A 214 -3.67 -4.17 -16.55
CA PHE A 214 -2.35 -3.68 -16.14
C PHE A 214 -1.75 -4.56 -15.04
N ALA A 215 -2.55 -4.99 -14.07
CA ALA A 215 -2.13 -5.90 -13.02
C ALA A 215 -1.65 -7.25 -13.59
N PHE A 216 -2.34 -7.80 -14.59
CA PHE A 216 -1.92 -9.03 -15.25
C PHE A 216 -0.56 -8.88 -15.94
N ASP A 217 -0.36 -7.82 -16.73
CA ASP A 217 0.94 -7.57 -17.38
C ASP A 217 2.04 -7.32 -16.34
N LEU A 218 1.73 -6.59 -15.26
CA LEU A 218 2.64 -6.34 -14.15
C LEU A 218 3.15 -7.64 -13.54
N ILE A 219 2.24 -8.51 -13.11
CA ILE A 219 2.61 -9.80 -12.51
C ILE A 219 3.37 -10.66 -13.52
N TYR A 220 2.91 -10.71 -14.78
CA TYR A 220 3.57 -11.46 -15.84
C TYR A 220 5.04 -11.05 -16.02
N LYS A 221 5.31 -9.74 -16.02
CA LYS A 221 6.65 -9.16 -16.16
C LYS A 221 7.48 -9.29 -14.88
N ALA A 222 6.88 -9.03 -13.72
CA ALA A 222 7.55 -9.10 -12.42
C ALA A 222 8.09 -10.50 -12.14
N VAL A 223 7.32 -11.57 -12.41
CA VAL A 223 7.79 -12.94 -12.17
C VAL A 223 8.87 -13.38 -13.16
N ARG A 224 8.95 -12.75 -14.34
CA ARG A 224 9.89 -13.10 -15.44
C ARG A 224 11.09 -12.17 -15.58
N ASP A 225 11.19 -11.12 -14.77
CA ASP A 225 12.26 -10.11 -14.84
C ASP A 225 12.25 -9.27 -16.13
N LEU A 226 11.06 -8.87 -16.59
CA LEU A 226 10.91 -8.20 -17.88
C LEU A 226 10.79 -6.68 -17.78
N PHE A 227 10.89 -6.09 -16.59
CA PHE A 227 10.92 -4.64 -16.45
C PHE A 227 12.31 -4.08 -16.80
N PRO A 228 12.38 -2.90 -17.45
CA PRO A 228 13.65 -2.25 -17.73
C PRO A 228 14.47 -2.04 -16.45
N LYS A 229 15.78 -2.23 -16.58
CA LYS A 229 16.79 -1.86 -15.59
C LYS A 229 17.68 -0.81 -16.25
N ASP A 230 18.09 0.20 -15.50
CA ASP A 230 19.05 1.16 -16.01
C ASP A 230 20.41 0.45 -16.14
N ASP A 231 21.05 0.59 -17.31
CA ASP A 231 22.37 -0.01 -17.64
C ASP A 231 23.54 0.77 -17.02
#